data_AF-A0A399ZT97-F1
#
_entry.id   AF-A0A399ZT97-F1
#
_cell.length_a   1.000
_cell.length_b   1.000
_cell.length_c   1.000
_cell.angle_alpha   90.00
_cell.angle_beta   90.00
_cell.angle_gamma   90.00
#
_symmetry.space_group_name_H-M   'P 1'
#
loop_
_entity.id
_entity.type
_entity.pdbx_description
1 polymer ?
#
loop_
_entity_poly.entity_id
_entity_poly.type
_entity_poly.pdbx_seq_one_letter_code
_entity_poly.pdbx_strand_id
1 'polypeptide(L)'
;MKNKYTPLILLSAAALAIFFARAWLANKFTDWYTFQVFETLTVIGSIFMVLKGYRALRRGDWIAALVLGVAIGIGMLFATLFSPYPFFGIVRASFGQAWLRGGFTFLSALGGLTIMRMGGPVPFHAASGHWRETARGILVGLAVGLPLAALNAFALQLTQGHPIEWQNPLASLLDALQPGVVEEVIYRFAMWGLLWLILRNSLSRQSVWAAGALATLVHSYSHLDDLFLQSPLAALIMGAVLTLLWGLPLLILARHRGLESAIAFHWIQDVARFLIGF
;
A
#
# COMPACT_ATOMS: atom_id res chain seq x y z
N MET A 1 -3.75 16.95 32.43
CA MET A 1 -3.17 15.73 31.81
C MET A 1 -3.64 15.67 30.35
N LYS A 2 -2.74 15.64 29.36
CA LYS A 2 -3.15 15.49 27.95
C LYS A 2 -3.72 14.08 27.77
N ASN A 3 -4.88 13.95 27.12
CA ASN A 3 -5.51 12.66 26.86
C ASN A 3 -4.57 11.82 25.96
N LYS A 4 -4.25 10.60 26.37
CA LYS A 4 -3.35 9.69 25.63
C LYS A 4 -3.85 9.34 24.22
N TYR A 5 -5.15 9.51 23.97
CA TYR A 5 -5.78 9.30 22.66
C TYR A 5 -5.75 10.53 21.75
N THR A 6 -5.35 11.70 22.24
CA THR A 6 -5.33 12.94 21.44
C THR A 6 -4.56 12.79 20.13
N PRO A 7 -3.34 12.19 20.07
CA PRO A 7 -2.64 12.01 18.80
C PRO A 7 -3.39 11.14 17.81
N LEU A 8 -4.04 10.06 18.27
CA LEU A 8 -4.85 9.19 17.40
C LEU A 8 -6.08 9.90 16.86
N ILE A 9 -6.78 10.67 17.72
CA ILE A 9 -7.94 11.46 17.31
C ILE A 9 -7.53 12.49 16.26
N LEU A 10 -6.42 13.21 16.47
CA LEU A 10 -5.94 14.20 15.51
C LEU A 10 -5.51 13.57 14.18
N LEU A 11 -4.83 12.43 14.21
CA LEU A 11 -4.46 11.70 12.98
C LEU A 11 -5.70 11.21 12.22
N SER A 12 -6.69 10.68 12.94
CA SER A 12 -7.94 10.20 12.34
C SER A 12 -8.74 11.38 11.75
N ALA A 13 -8.83 12.49 12.48
CA ALA A 13 -9.48 13.71 12.00
C ALA A 13 -8.77 14.31 10.78
N ALA A 14 -7.43 14.32 10.76
CA ALA A 14 -6.66 14.78 9.61
C ALA A 14 -6.87 13.89 8.38
N ALA A 15 -6.87 12.56 8.55
CA ALA A 15 -7.17 11.63 7.47
C ALA A 15 -8.59 11.85 6.92
N LEU A 16 -9.59 11.96 7.80
CA LEU A 16 -10.98 12.27 7.40
C LEU A 16 -11.09 13.62 6.68
N ALA A 17 -10.37 14.65 7.15
CA ALA A 17 -10.35 15.95 6.49
C ALA A 17 -9.80 15.86 5.07
N ILE A 18 -8.79 15.02 4.80
CA ILE A 18 -8.29 14.77 3.44
C ILE A 18 -9.38 14.13 2.57
N PHE A 19 -10.07 13.09 3.06
CA PHE A 19 -11.19 12.47 2.34
C PHE A 19 -12.30 13.47 2.02
N PHE A 20 -12.74 14.27 3.01
CA PHE A 20 -13.77 15.30 2.80
C PHE A 20 -13.32 16.40 1.85
N ALA A 21 -12.07 16.87 1.97
CA ALA A 21 -11.51 17.87 1.08
C ALA A 21 -11.47 17.36 -0.36
N ARG A 22 -11.05 16.11 -0.58
CA ARG A 22 -11.07 15.50 -1.91
C ARG A 22 -12.50 15.42 -2.44
N ALA A 23 -13.46 14.91 -1.66
CA ALA A 23 -14.85 14.81 -2.09
C ALA A 23 -15.44 16.18 -2.48
N TRP A 24 -15.11 17.23 -1.73
CA TRP A 24 -15.53 18.60 -2.03
C TRP A 24 -14.87 19.17 -3.29
N LEU A 25 -13.62 18.81 -3.55
CA LEU A 25 -12.83 19.29 -4.70
C LEU A 25 -13.05 18.47 -5.99
N ALA A 26 -13.70 17.30 -5.91
CA ALA A 26 -13.83 16.37 -7.03
C ALA A 26 -14.49 16.98 -8.28
N ASN A 27 -15.43 17.92 -8.10
CA ASN A 27 -16.07 18.62 -9.23
C ASN A 27 -15.13 19.58 -9.98
N LYS A 28 -14.03 20.01 -9.36
CA LYS A 28 -13.05 20.94 -9.94
C LYS A 28 -11.79 20.22 -10.42
N PHE A 29 -11.42 19.14 -9.74
CA PHE A 29 -10.20 18.38 -10.00
C PHE A 29 -10.55 16.89 -10.08
N THR A 30 -11.03 16.46 -11.26
CA THR A 30 -11.47 15.08 -11.49
C THR A 30 -10.34 14.07 -11.38
N ASP A 31 -9.12 14.48 -11.74
CA ASP A 31 -7.94 13.60 -11.80
C ASP A 31 -7.18 13.57 -10.46
N TRP A 32 -7.77 14.08 -9.37
CA TRP A 32 -7.18 14.10 -8.04
C TRP A 32 -7.77 12.99 -7.18
N TYR A 33 -6.93 12.01 -6.89
CA TYR A 33 -7.29 10.86 -6.09
C TYR A 33 -6.66 10.91 -4.70
N THR A 34 -7.40 10.43 -3.71
CA THR A 34 -7.03 10.43 -2.30
C THR A 34 -5.75 9.64 -2.06
N PHE A 35 -5.54 8.53 -2.77
CA PHE A 35 -4.31 7.75 -2.64
C PHE A 35 -3.08 8.60 -3.01
N GLN A 36 -3.13 9.46 -4.04
CA GLN A 36 -2.01 10.30 -4.46
C GLN A 36 -1.57 11.28 -3.36
N VAL A 37 -2.54 11.82 -2.61
CA VAL A 37 -2.27 12.69 -1.47
C VAL A 37 -1.56 11.91 -0.37
N PHE A 38 -2.08 10.75 0.03
CA PHE A 38 -1.49 9.94 1.09
C PHE A 38 -0.13 9.34 0.70
N GLU A 39 0.06 8.91 -0.54
CA GLU A 39 1.34 8.44 -1.08
C GLU A 39 2.38 9.57 -1.02
N THR A 40 2.01 10.78 -1.48
CA THR A 40 2.89 11.95 -1.44
C THR A 40 3.30 12.32 -0.02
N LEU A 41 2.34 12.38 0.91
CA LEU A 41 2.61 12.64 2.33
C LEU A 41 3.49 11.56 2.95
N THR A 42 3.28 10.29 2.57
CA THR A 42 4.09 9.16 3.03
C THR A 42 5.52 9.24 2.52
N VAL A 43 5.72 9.60 1.25
CA VAL A 43 7.06 9.79 0.66
C VAL A 43 7.78 10.97 1.30
N ILE A 44 7.09 12.11 1.51
CA ILE A 44 7.67 13.27 2.22
C ILE A 44 8.09 12.87 3.65
N GLY A 45 7.21 12.17 4.38
CA GLY A 45 7.53 11.64 5.71
C GLY A 45 8.71 10.67 5.69
N SER A 46 8.79 9.82 4.66
CA SER A 46 9.89 8.87 4.45
C SER A 46 11.22 9.57 4.22
N ILE A 47 11.25 10.60 3.35
CA ILE A 47 12.44 11.43 3.13
C ILE A 47 12.90 12.06 4.44
N PHE A 48 11.97 12.67 5.21
CA PHE A 48 12.29 13.25 6.51
C PHE A 48 12.89 12.22 7.47
N MET A 49 12.35 11.01 7.50
CA MET A 49 12.87 9.93 8.33
C MET A 49 14.26 9.49 7.90
N VAL A 50 14.52 9.35 6.60
CA VAL A 50 15.85 9.05 6.07
C VAL A 50 16.84 10.14 6.45
N LEU A 51 16.51 11.42 6.26
CA LEU A 51 17.39 12.54 6.63
C LEU A 51 17.74 12.53 8.13
N LYS A 52 16.77 12.20 8.99
CA LYS A 52 16.99 12.12 10.45
C LYS A 52 17.73 10.85 10.88
N GLY A 53 17.54 9.75 10.16
CA GLY A 53 17.90 8.40 10.59
C GLY A 53 18.87 7.65 9.69
N TYR A 54 19.45 8.28 8.65
CA TYR A 54 20.26 7.61 7.64
C TYR A 54 21.43 6.80 8.22
N ARG A 55 21.97 7.21 9.38
CA ARG A 55 23.05 6.51 10.07
C ARG A 55 22.66 5.12 10.59
N ALA A 56 21.36 4.86 10.77
CA ALA A 56 20.84 3.56 11.16
C ALA A 56 20.71 2.59 9.96
N LEU A 57 20.75 3.10 8.73
CA LEU A 57 20.66 2.29 7.53
C LEU A 57 21.98 1.57 7.23
N ARG A 58 21.87 0.32 6.81
CA ARG A 58 22.97 -0.52 6.34
C ARG A 58 23.07 -0.45 4.82
N ARG A 59 24.22 -0.83 4.25
CA ARG A 59 24.37 -0.93 2.78
C ARG A 59 23.30 -1.82 2.13
N GLY A 60 22.95 -2.93 2.79
CA GLY A 60 21.89 -3.83 2.33
C GLY A 60 20.52 -3.15 2.27
N ASP A 61 20.24 -2.17 3.12
CA ASP A 61 18.97 -1.42 3.11
C ASP A 61 18.85 -0.55 1.85
N TRP A 62 19.94 0.14 1.49
CA TRP A 62 20.01 0.94 0.26
C TRP A 62 19.86 0.10 -0.99
N ILE A 63 20.55 -1.05 -1.04
CA ILE A 63 20.46 -1.98 -2.17
C ILE A 63 19.04 -2.53 -2.29
N ALA A 64 18.44 -2.99 -1.19
CA ALA A 64 17.08 -3.53 -1.21
C ALA A 64 16.05 -2.50 -1.70
N ALA A 65 16.10 -1.28 -1.18
CA ALA A 65 15.22 -0.20 -1.63
C ALA A 65 15.45 0.13 -3.12
N LEU A 66 16.72 0.22 -3.57
CA LEU A 66 17.05 0.53 -4.95
C LEU A 66 16.55 -0.56 -5.90
N VAL A 67 16.74 -1.83 -5.56
CA VAL A 67 16.25 -2.97 -6.34
C VAL A 67 14.73 -2.90 -6.48
N LEU A 68 13.98 -2.65 -5.40
CA LEU A 68 12.53 -2.49 -5.46
C LEU A 68 12.12 -1.32 -6.37
N GLY A 69 12.73 -0.14 -6.19
CA GLY A 69 12.42 1.03 -7.00
C GLY A 69 12.73 0.86 -8.48
N VAL A 70 13.88 0.27 -8.81
CA VAL A 70 14.29 -0.01 -10.19
C VAL A 70 13.41 -1.08 -10.82
N ALA A 71 13.10 -2.17 -10.11
CA ALA A 71 12.24 -3.23 -10.62
C ALA A 71 10.84 -2.70 -10.97
N ILE A 72 10.26 -1.86 -10.11
CA ILE A 72 8.96 -1.24 -10.35
C ILE A 72 9.03 -0.21 -11.48
N GLY A 73 10.03 0.67 -11.48
CA GLY A 73 10.18 1.68 -12.52
C GLY A 73 10.36 1.05 -13.91
N ILE A 74 11.27 0.07 -14.04
CA ILE A 74 11.48 -0.65 -15.30
C ILE A 74 10.21 -1.43 -15.66
N GLY A 75 9.62 -2.17 -14.72
CA GLY A 75 8.40 -2.94 -14.99
C GLY A 75 7.26 -2.09 -15.53
N MET A 76 7.11 -0.84 -15.06
CA MET A 76 6.06 0.07 -15.51
C MET A 76 6.24 0.52 -16.97
N LEU A 77 7.47 0.52 -17.49
CA LEU A 77 7.73 0.81 -18.91
C LEU A 77 7.21 -0.29 -19.84
N PHE A 78 7.02 -1.50 -19.32
CA PHE A 78 6.58 -2.68 -20.07
C PHE A 78 5.18 -3.17 -19.65
N ALA A 79 4.52 -2.47 -18.71
CA ALA A 79 3.19 -2.84 -18.27
C ALA A 79 2.16 -2.65 -19.39
N THR A 80 1.30 -3.65 -19.57
CA THR A 80 0.28 -3.71 -20.62
C THR A 80 -1.14 -3.84 -20.07
N LEU A 81 -1.29 -4.49 -18.91
CA LEU A 81 -2.54 -4.73 -18.20
C LEU A 81 -2.75 -3.77 -17.03
N PHE A 82 -1.66 -3.17 -16.52
CA PHE A 82 -1.74 -2.16 -15.45
C PHE A 82 -1.53 -0.74 -15.99
N SER A 83 -2.49 0.14 -15.71
CA SER A 83 -2.38 1.58 -15.96
C SER A 83 -2.68 2.35 -14.68
N PRO A 84 -1.69 3.03 -14.07
CA PRO A 84 -1.94 3.89 -12.92
C PRO A 84 -2.73 5.13 -13.35
N TYR A 85 -3.51 5.69 -12.42
CA TYR A 85 -4.15 6.99 -12.69
C TYR A 85 -3.10 8.08 -12.93
N PRO A 86 -3.40 9.08 -13.77
CA PRO A 86 -2.57 10.26 -13.95
C PRO A 86 -2.24 10.91 -12.60
N PHE A 87 -0.96 11.06 -12.26
CA PHE A 87 -0.57 11.63 -10.97
C PHE A 87 -0.95 13.11 -10.91
N PHE A 88 -1.92 13.45 -10.07
CA PHE A 88 -2.61 14.75 -9.98
C PHE A 88 -3.07 15.31 -11.34
N GLY A 89 -3.34 14.44 -12.33
CA GLY A 89 -3.65 14.84 -13.70
C GLY A 89 -2.46 15.37 -14.53
N ILE A 90 -1.27 15.48 -13.94
CA ILE A 90 -0.07 16.09 -14.54
C ILE A 90 0.79 15.03 -15.24
N VAL A 91 1.14 13.95 -14.53
CA VAL A 91 2.01 12.90 -15.08
C VAL A 91 1.15 11.83 -15.73
N ARG A 92 1.06 11.86 -17.07
CA ARG A 92 0.24 10.92 -17.86
C ARG A 92 1.07 9.88 -18.61
N ALA A 93 2.25 10.27 -19.09
CA ALA A 93 3.08 9.40 -19.91
C ALA A 93 3.65 8.22 -19.10
N SER A 94 3.70 7.03 -19.71
CA SER A 94 4.22 5.80 -19.08
C SER A 94 5.62 5.97 -18.52
N PHE A 95 6.49 6.71 -19.22
CA PHE A 95 7.83 7.03 -18.73
C PHE A 95 7.81 7.86 -17.44
N GLY A 96 6.94 8.87 -17.35
CA GLY A 96 6.79 9.67 -16.14
C GLY A 96 6.22 8.85 -14.97
N GLN A 97 5.26 7.98 -15.27
CA GLN A 97 4.68 7.06 -14.28
C GLN A 97 5.71 6.04 -13.76
N ALA A 98 6.59 5.54 -14.63
CA ALA A 98 7.71 4.67 -14.26
C ALA A 98 8.65 5.35 -13.26
N TRP A 99 9.09 6.57 -13.56
CA TRP A 99 9.93 7.35 -12.64
C TRP A 99 9.25 7.61 -11.30
N LEU A 100 7.97 8.01 -11.35
CA LEU A 100 7.21 8.32 -10.15
C LEU A 100 7.04 7.08 -9.26
N ARG A 101 6.51 5.97 -9.80
CA ARG A 101 6.27 4.74 -9.02
C ARG A 101 7.56 4.13 -8.51
N GLY A 102 8.60 4.06 -9.35
CA GLY A 102 9.91 3.56 -8.95
C GLY A 102 10.54 4.43 -7.85
N GLY A 103 10.49 5.75 -7.99
CA GLY A 103 10.98 6.71 -7.01
C GLY A 103 10.21 6.68 -5.70
N PHE A 104 8.87 6.63 -5.76
CA PHE A 104 8.01 6.53 -4.57
C PHE A 104 8.27 5.23 -3.82
N THR A 105 8.44 4.12 -4.53
CA THR A 105 8.78 2.83 -3.93
C THR A 105 10.15 2.88 -3.26
N PHE A 106 11.16 3.42 -3.94
CA PHE A 106 12.51 3.56 -3.39
C PHE A 106 12.52 4.39 -2.10
N LEU A 107 11.92 5.57 -2.14
CA LEU A 107 11.92 6.52 -1.01
C LEU A 107 11.09 5.99 0.15
N SER A 108 9.91 5.43 -0.12
CA SER A 108 9.07 4.80 0.91
C SER A 108 9.76 3.57 1.52
N ALA A 109 10.42 2.74 0.73
CA ALA A 109 11.19 1.60 1.23
C ALA A 109 12.33 2.08 2.15
N LEU A 110 13.09 3.11 1.79
CA LEU A 110 14.13 3.68 2.66
C LEU A 110 13.55 4.27 3.95
N GLY A 111 12.43 4.98 3.87
CA GLY A 111 11.71 5.49 5.04
C GLY A 111 11.29 4.36 5.97
N GLY A 112 10.59 3.36 5.45
CA GLY A 112 10.17 2.18 6.19
C GLY A 112 11.36 1.42 6.80
N LEU A 113 12.45 1.23 6.06
CA LEU A 113 13.68 0.59 6.56
C LEU A 113 14.28 1.40 7.72
N THR A 114 14.34 2.72 7.58
CA THR A 114 14.84 3.59 8.64
C THR A 114 14.01 3.42 9.92
N ILE A 115 12.68 3.38 9.80
CA ILE A 115 11.76 3.20 10.93
C ILE A 115 11.88 1.78 11.52
N MET A 116 12.01 0.76 10.67
CA MET A 116 12.25 -0.62 11.09
C MET A 116 13.53 -0.74 11.92
N ARG A 117 14.64 -0.11 11.49
CA ARG A 117 15.90 -0.07 12.24
C ARG A 117 15.78 0.64 13.58
N MET A 118 14.76 1.48 13.77
CA MET A 118 14.39 2.11 15.06
C MET A 118 13.40 1.29 15.90
N GLY A 119 13.16 0.02 15.55
CA GLY A 119 12.22 -0.86 16.24
C GLY A 119 10.77 -0.77 15.71
N GLY A 120 10.61 -0.34 14.46
CA GLY A 120 9.32 -0.18 13.80
C GLY A 120 8.46 -1.44 13.72
N PRO A 121 7.17 -1.29 13.36
CA PRO A 121 6.17 -2.34 13.50
C PRO A 121 6.24 -3.43 12.41
N VAL A 122 6.91 -3.21 11.28
CA VAL A 122 6.91 -4.17 10.18
C VAL A 122 8.34 -4.59 9.85
N PRO A 123 8.66 -5.89 9.93
CA PRO A 123 9.97 -6.38 9.51
C PRO A 123 10.05 -6.49 7.98
N PHE A 124 11.25 -6.27 7.46
CA PHE A 124 11.61 -6.55 6.07
C PHE A 124 12.81 -7.50 6.10
N HIS A 125 12.52 -8.80 5.95
CA HIS A 125 13.47 -9.88 6.22
C HIS A 125 14.59 -9.93 5.17
N ALA A 126 14.26 -9.70 3.90
CA ALA A 126 15.19 -9.72 2.77
C ALA A 126 16.27 -8.64 2.93
N ALA A 127 15.88 -7.41 3.28
CA ALA A 127 16.82 -6.33 3.57
C ALA A 127 17.72 -6.60 4.79
N SER A 128 17.32 -7.53 5.65
CA SER A 128 18.12 -7.98 6.80
C SER A 128 18.93 -9.26 6.53
N GLY A 129 18.85 -9.84 5.33
CA GLY A 129 19.53 -11.08 4.97
C GLY A 129 18.89 -12.36 5.52
N HIS A 130 17.68 -12.27 6.06
CA HIS A 130 16.94 -13.40 6.65
C HIS A 130 16.13 -14.14 5.57
N TRP A 131 16.84 -14.76 4.62
CA TRP A 131 16.22 -15.34 3.41
C TRP A 131 15.25 -16.49 3.68
N ARG A 132 15.46 -17.26 4.75
CA ARG A 132 14.54 -18.34 5.16
C ARG A 132 13.19 -17.77 5.60
N GLU A 133 13.22 -16.71 6.39
CA GLU A 133 12.03 -15.98 6.85
C GLU A 133 11.33 -15.30 5.69
N THR A 134 12.08 -14.69 4.76
CA THR A 134 11.53 -14.14 3.51
C THR A 134 10.79 -15.21 2.71
N ALA A 135 11.42 -16.36 2.42
CA ALA A 135 10.80 -17.44 1.67
C ALA A 135 9.54 -17.98 2.38
N ARG A 136 9.62 -18.20 3.70
CA ARG A 136 8.46 -18.62 4.50
C ARG A 136 7.35 -17.57 4.50
N GLY A 137 7.69 -16.29 4.56
CA GLY A 137 6.76 -15.17 4.50
C GLY A 137 6.01 -15.15 3.18
N ILE A 138 6.72 -15.26 2.06
CA ILE A 138 6.14 -15.35 0.72
C ILE A 138 5.19 -16.54 0.62
N LEU A 139 5.64 -17.75 1.00
CA LEU A 139 4.80 -18.95 0.93
C LEU A 139 3.52 -18.82 1.74
N VAL A 140 3.59 -18.22 2.93
CA VAL A 140 2.40 -17.98 3.77
C VAL A 140 1.50 -16.89 3.17
N GLY A 141 2.08 -15.82 2.64
CA GLY A 141 1.34 -14.79 1.92
C GLY A 141 0.54 -15.35 0.74
N LEU A 142 1.19 -16.19 -0.07
CA LEU A 142 0.53 -16.89 -1.19
C LEU A 142 -0.54 -17.87 -0.71
N ALA A 143 -0.25 -18.68 0.32
CA ALA A 143 -1.19 -19.67 0.83
C ALA A 143 -2.48 -19.03 1.40
N VAL A 144 -2.34 -17.88 2.07
CA VAL A 144 -3.50 -17.12 2.59
C VAL A 144 -4.17 -16.30 1.48
N GLY A 145 -3.38 -15.75 0.56
CA GLY A 145 -3.88 -14.92 -0.54
C GLY A 145 -4.67 -15.70 -1.58
N LEU A 146 -4.22 -16.89 -1.98
CA LEU A 146 -4.82 -17.62 -3.10
C LEU A 146 -6.33 -17.93 -2.92
N PRO A 147 -6.82 -18.38 -1.75
CA PRO A 147 -8.27 -18.51 -1.53
C PRO A 147 -9.04 -17.19 -1.65
N LEU A 148 -8.46 -16.09 -1.15
CA LEU A 148 -9.07 -14.76 -1.22
C LEU A 148 -8.99 -14.17 -2.64
N ALA A 149 -7.99 -14.55 -3.43
CA ALA A 149 -7.86 -14.17 -4.83
C ALA A 149 -8.97 -14.82 -5.67
N ALA A 150 -9.24 -16.11 -5.41
CA ALA A 150 -10.36 -16.81 -6.02
C ALA A 150 -11.70 -16.17 -5.62
N LEU A 151 -11.90 -15.85 -4.33
CA LEU A 151 -13.10 -15.14 -3.88
C LEU A 151 -13.25 -13.78 -4.57
N ASN A 152 -12.16 -13.02 -4.70
CA ASN A 152 -12.16 -11.72 -5.36
C ASN A 152 -12.55 -11.84 -6.84
N ALA A 153 -12.02 -12.84 -7.55
CA ALA A 153 -12.38 -13.14 -8.93
C ALA A 153 -13.89 -13.41 -9.08
N PHE A 154 -14.47 -14.26 -8.22
CA PHE A 154 -15.91 -14.52 -8.22
C PHE A 154 -16.73 -13.28 -7.87
N ALA A 155 -16.29 -12.48 -6.88
CA ALA A 155 -16.98 -11.26 -6.48
C ALA A 155 -17.00 -10.23 -7.61
N LEU A 156 -15.88 -10.05 -8.32
CA LEU A 156 -15.80 -9.15 -9.48
C LEU A 156 -16.75 -9.60 -10.58
N GLN A 157 -16.74 -10.90 -10.94
CA GLN A 157 -17.63 -11.44 -11.95
C GLN A 157 -19.12 -11.19 -11.62
N LEU A 158 -19.52 -11.41 -10.37
CA LEU A 158 -20.91 -11.21 -9.94
C LEU A 158 -21.33 -9.74 -9.86
N THR A 159 -20.40 -8.84 -9.51
CA THR A 159 -20.71 -7.42 -9.28
C THR A 159 -20.61 -6.57 -10.53
N GLN A 160 -19.68 -6.89 -11.43
CA GLN A 160 -19.46 -6.16 -12.68
C GLN A 160 -20.22 -6.79 -13.85
N GLY A 161 -20.65 -8.05 -13.74
CA GLY A 161 -21.41 -8.73 -14.80
C GLY A 161 -20.62 -8.99 -16.08
N HIS A 162 -19.30 -8.83 -16.03
CA HIS A 162 -18.40 -9.05 -17.15
C HIS A 162 -18.00 -10.54 -17.24
N PRO A 163 -17.96 -11.13 -18.44
CA PRO A 163 -17.43 -12.48 -18.63
C PRO A 163 -15.93 -12.50 -18.34
N ILE A 164 -15.42 -13.68 -17.95
CA ILE A 164 -13.97 -13.87 -17.78
C ILE A 164 -13.28 -13.76 -19.14
N GLU A 165 -12.37 -12.80 -19.26
CA GLU A 165 -11.54 -12.59 -20.44
C GLU A 165 -10.08 -12.93 -20.11
N TRP A 166 -9.67 -14.14 -20.46
CA TRP A 166 -8.32 -14.63 -20.17
C TRP A 166 -7.25 -13.76 -20.81
N GLN A 167 -6.42 -13.13 -19.97
CA GLN A 167 -5.29 -12.31 -20.41
C GLN A 167 -4.00 -13.12 -20.48
N ASN A 168 -2.94 -12.50 -21.00
CA ASN A 168 -1.62 -13.10 -21.07
C ASN A 168 -1.08 -13.40 -19.64
N PRO A 169 -0.81 -14.66 -19.28
CA PRO A 169 -0.42 -15.01 -17.91
C PRO A 169 0.89 -14.36 -17.46
N LEU A 170 1.86 -14.21 -18.37
CA LEU A 170 3.14 -13.57 -18.05
C LEU A 170 2.95 -12.07 -17.79
N ALA A 171 2.13 -11.40 -18.60
CA ALA A 171 1.79 -10.00 -18.36
C ALA A 171 1.06 -9.85 -17.02
N SER A 172 0.09 -10.72 -16.70
CA SER A 172 -0.60 -10.68 -15.39
C SER A 172 0.35 -10.86 -14.22
N LEU A 173 1.33 -11.77 -14.32
CA LEU A 173 2.35 -11.99 -13.28
C LEU A 173 3.24 -10.77 -13.07
N LEU A 174 3.73 -10.17 -14.16
CA LEU A 174 4.67 -9.05 -14.11
C LEU A 174 3.98 -7.74 -13.73
N ASP A 175 2.82 -7.46 -14.31
CA ASP A 175 2.10 -6.21 -14.09
C ASP A 175 1.52 -6.15 -12.68
N ALA A 176 1.10 -7.29 -12.11
CA ALA A 176 0.61 -7.35 -10.73
C ALA A 176 1.68 -6.95 -9.70
N LEU A 177 2.97 -6.97 -10.05
CA LEU A 177 4.02 -6.44 -9.17
C LEU A 177 3.85 -4.93 -8.96
N GLN A 178 3.27 -4.20 -9.92
CA GLN A 178 3.08 -2.76 -9.85
C GLN A 178 2.20 -2.35 -8.66
N PRO A 179 0.95 -2.81 -8.51
CA PRO A 179 0.18 -2.56 -7.29
C PRO A 179 0.74 -3.33 -6.09
N GLY A 180 1.02 -4.63 -6.24
CA GLY A 180 1.35 -5.51 -5.12
C GLY A 180 2.62 -5.16 -4.35
N VAL A 181 3.63 -4.55 -4.99
CA VAL A 181 4.82 -4.04 -4.28
C VAL A 181 4.64 -2.61 -3.83
N VAL A 182 4.17 -1.73 -4.72
CA VAL A 182 4.12 -0.28 -4.46
C VAL A 182 3.19 0.02 -3.29
N GLU A 183 1.99 -0.54 -3.30
CA GLU A 183 0.98 -0.26 -2.26
C GLU A 183 1.42 -0.80 -0.90
N GLU A 184 2.04 -1.98 -0.86
CA GLU A 184 2.50 -2.58 0.40
C GLU A 184 3.72 -1.84 0.97
N VAL A 185 4.67 -1.42 0.12
CA VAL A 185 5.82 -0.61 0.54
C VAL A 185 5.37 0.75 1.07
N ILE A 186 4.41 1.40 0.40
CA ILE A 186 3.92 2.71 0.84
C ILE A 186 3.06 2.57 2.10
N TYR A 187 1.98 1.79 2.04
CA TYR A 187 0.98 1.81 3.10
C TYR A 187 1.33 0.90 4.28
N ARG A 188 1.79 -0.33 4.03
CA ARG A 188 2.03 -1.30 5.11
C ARG A 188 3.41 -1.18 5.72
N PHE A 189 4.37 -0.61 4.99
CA PHE A 189 5.71 -0.43 5.53
C PHE A 189 5.97 1.02 5.95
N ALA A 190 5.95 1.97 5.03
CA ALA A 190 6.32 3.36 5.32
C ALA A 190 5.25 4.10 6.15
N MET A 191 4.01 4.17 5.67
CA MET A 191 2.93 4.90 6.33
C MET A 191 2.62 4.34 7.71
N TRP A 192 2.49 3.01 7.83
CA TRP A 192 2.32 2.36 9.14
C TRP A 192 3.48 2.74 10.09
N GLY A 193 4.72 2.66 9.64
CA GLY A 193 5.88 3.08 10.42
C GLY A 193 5.78 4.54 10.90
N LEU A 194 5.40 5.46 10.01
CA LEU A 194 5.27 6.89 10.32
C LEU A 194 4.18 7.15 11.35
N LEU A 195 2.99 6.55 11.16
CA LEU A 195 1.89 6.67 12.12
C LEU A 195 2.27 6.07 13.48
N TRP A 196 2.99 4.94 13.48
CA TRP A 196 3.48 4.34 14.72
C TRP A 196 4.46 5.26 15.45
N LEU A 197 5.37 5.94 14.76
CA LEU A 197 6.29 6.90 15.39
C LEU A 197 5.57 8.04 16.12
N ILE A 198 4.42 8.49 15.59
CA ILE A 198 3.60 9.53 16.22
C ILE A 198 2.87 8.95 17.44
N LEU A 199 2.36 7.71 17.35
CA LEU A 199 1.53 7.09 18.38
C LEU A 199 2.30 6.38 19.49
N ARG A 200 3.54 5.93 19.27
CA ARG A 200 4.28 5.02 20.18
C ARG A 200 4.52 5.57 21.59
N ASN A 201 4.53 6.89 21.74
CA ASN A 201 4.73 7.54 23.04
C ASN A 201 3.41 7.82 23.79
N SER A 202 2.27 7.82 23.08
CA SER A 202 0.95 8.08 23.68
C SER A 202 0.15 6.80 23.89
N LEU A 203 0.23 5.86 22.96
CA LEU A 203 -0.36 4.54 23.02
C LEU A 203 0.80 3.54 23.18
N SER A 204 0.76 2.69 24.21
CA SER A 204 1.82 1.73 24.49
C SER A 204 1.85 0.60 23.45
N ARG A 205 1.54 -0.65 23.81
CA ARG A 205 1.48 -1.77 22.87
C ARG A 205 0.39 -1.58 21.80
N GLN A 206 -0.63 -0.77 22.09
CA GLN A 206 -1.74 -0.47 21.20
C GLN A 206 -1.33 0.40 20.01
N SER A 207 -0.22 1.15 20.08
CA SER A 207 0.22 2.03 18.98
C SER A 207 0.46 1.28 17.68
N VAL A 208 1.03 0.06 17.75
CA VAL A 208 1.31 -0.77 16.58
C VAL A 208 0.01 -1.07 15.84
N TRP A 209 -0.99 -1.59 16.56
CA TRP A 209 -2.27 -1.97 15.95
C TRP A 209 -3.12 -0.78 15.55
N ALA A 210 -3.13 0.30 16.34
CA ALA A 210 -3.85 1.52 15.99
C ALA A 210 -3.26 2.21 14.74
N ALA A 211 -1.93 2.30 14.65
CA ALA A 211 -1.26 2.84 13.47
C ALA A 211 -1.51 1.98 12.22
N GLY A 212 -1.43 0.65 12.37
CA GLY A 212 -1.66 -0.27 11.27
C GLY A 212 -3.10 -0.25 10.80
N ALA A 213 -4.06 -0.28 11.73
CA ALA A 213 -5.48 -0.17 11.41
C ALA A 213 -5.79 1.15 10.69
N LEU A 214 -5.22 2.27 11.13
CA LEU A 214 -5.39 3.56 10.47
C LEU A 214 -4.79 3.56 9.04
N ALA A 215 -3.58 3.01 8.85
CA ALA A 215 -3.00 2.85 7.51
C ALA A 215 -3.84 1.94 6.61
N THR A 216 -4.40 0.86 7.16
CA THR A 216 -5.29 -0.06 6.44
C THR A 216 -6.59 0.61 6.03
N LEU A 217 -7.23 1.36 6.94
CA LEU A 217 -8.45 2.11 6.64
C LEU A 217 -8.19 3.16 5.58
N VAL A 218 -7.13 3.98 5.73
CA VAL A 218 -6.77 4.99 4.74
C VAL A 218 -6.60 4.35 3.36
N HIS A 219 -5.84 3.26 3.26
CA HIS A 219 -5.64 2.58 1.99
C HIS A 219 -6.96 2.07 1.40
N SER A 220 -7.75 1.33 2.19
CA SER A 220 -8.96 0.67 1.70
C SER A 220 -10.01 1.67 1.21
N TYR A 221 -10.16 2.80 1.92
CA TYR A 221 -11.10 3.84 1.52
C TYR A 221 -10.57 4.74 0.40
N SER A 222 -9.25 4.81 0.18
CA SER A 222 -8.68 5.59 -0.94
C SER A 222 -9.02 5.00 -2.31
N HIS A 223 -9.32 3.69 -2.38
CA HIS A 223 -9.80 3.02 -3.60
C HIS A 223 -11.26 3.36 -3.94
N LEU A 224 -12.02 3.96 -3.02
CA LEU A 224 -13.47 4.15 -3.14
C LEU A 224 -13.86 5.59 -3.47
N ASP A 225 -12.90 6.37 -3.95
CA ASP A 225 -13.06 7.77 -4.30
C ASP A 225 -14.29 8.05 -5.18
N ASP A 226 -14.43 7.31 -6.29
CA ASP A 226 -15.54 7.53 -7.22
C ASP A 226 -16.86 6.98 -6.65
N LEU A 227 -16.81 5.87 -5.93
CA LEU A 227 -17.97 5.30 -5.26
C LEU A 227 -18.50 6.23 -4.15
N PHE A 228 -17.63 6.95 -3.45
CA PHE A 228 -18.05 7.95 -2.46
C PHE A 228 -18.84 9.10 -3.08
N LEU A 229 -18.51 9.50 -4.30
CA LEU A 229 -19.25 10.54 -5.02
C LEU A 229 -20.60 10.05 -5.51
N GLN A 230 -20.67 8.80 -5.97
CA GLN A 230 -21.88 8.21 -6.55
C GLN A 230 -22.85 7.67 -5.49
N SER A 231 -22.33 7.00 -4.46
CA SER A 231 -23.11 6.36 -3.40
C SER A 231 -22.31 6.27 -2.09
N PRO A 232 -22.32 7.34 -1.26
CA PRO A 232 -21.52 7.41 -0.04
C PRO A 232 -21.76 6.24 0.92
N LEU A 233 -23.01 5.81 1.08
CA LEU A 233 -23.33 4.69 1.97
C LEU A 233 -22.78 3.36 1.43
N ALA A 234 -22.87 3.13 0.12
CA ALA A 234 -22.28 1.94 -0.48
C ALA A 234 -20.74 1.96 -0.37
N ALA A 235 -20.10 3.12 -0.52
CA ALA A 235 -18.67 3.28 -0.29
C ALA A 235 -18.27 2.95 1.15
N LEU A 236 -19.05 3.39 2.15
CA LEU A 236 -18.80 3.02 3.55
C LEU A 236 -18.88 1.52 3.79
N ILE A 237 -19.93 0.87 3.28
CA ILE A 237 -20.13 -0.58 3.42
C ILE A 237 -19.02 -1.34 2.69
N MET A 238 -18.76 -1.00 1.44
CA MET A 238 -17.74 -1.65 0.63
C MET A 238 -16.35 -1.46 1.24
N GLY A 239 -16.02 -0.27 1.74
CA GLY A 239 -14.73 -0.01 2.38
C GLY A 239 -14.54 -0.81 3.67
N ALA A 240 -15.60 -1.03 4.44
CA ALA A 240 -15.58 -1.94 5.58
C ALA A 240 -15.34 -3.40 5.13
N VAL A 241 -16.02 -3.86 4.08
CA VAL A 241 -15.82 -5.21 3.52
C VAL A 241 -14.39 -5.39 3.00
N LEU A 242 -13.88 -4.43 2.22
CA LEU A 242 -12.50 -4.42 1.72
C LEU A 242 -11.49 -4.46 2.87
N THR A 243 -11.71 -3.65 3.89
CA THR A 243 -10.88 -3.61 5.10
C THR A 243 -10.87 -4.95 5.81
N LEU A 244 -12.03 -5.61 5.97
CA LEU A 244 -12.14 -6.86 6.71
C LEU A 244 -11.58 -8.06 5.94
N LEU A 245 -11.91 -8.20 4.66
CA LEU A 245 -11.58 -9.39 3.88
C LEU A 245 -10.18 -9.33 3.27
N TRP A 246 -9.70 -8.15 2.84
CA TRP A 246 -8.38 -8.00 2.21
C TRP A 246 -7.42 -7.16 3.06
N GLY A 247 -7.90 -6.10 3.71
CA GLY A 247 -7.07 -5.22 4.52
C GLY A 247 -6.53 -5.85 5.81
N LEU A 248 -7.36 -6.59 6.54
CA LEU A 248 -7.02 -7.18 7.83
C LEU A 248 -6.03 -8.36 7.69
N PRO A 249 -6.19 -9.30 6.72
CA PRO A 249 -5.16 -10.30 6.47
C PRO A 249 -3.79 -9.68 6.15
N LEU A 250 -3.75 -8.66 5.28
CA LEU A 250 -2.52 -7.92 4.96
C LEU A 250 -1.87 -7.30 6.20
N LEU A 251 -2.65 -6.64 7.05
CA LEU A 251 -2.18 -6.07 8.32
C LEU A 251 -1.50 -7.14 9.20
N ILE A 252 -2.17 -8.27 9.40
CA ILE A 252 -1.69 -9.37 10.25
C ILE A 252 -0.43 -9.99 9.64
N LEU A 253 -0.43 -10.26 8.33
CA LEU A 253 0.71 -10.81 7.60
C LEU A 253 1.92 -9.89 7.68
N ALA A 254 1.77 -8.60 7.33
CA ALA A 254 2.84 -7.62 7.42
C ALA A 254 3.47 -7.56 8.82
N ARG A 255 2.65 -7.55 9.88
CA ARG A 255 3.18 -7.50 11.26
C ARG A 255 3.92 -8.76 11.67
N HIS A 256 3.36 -9.93 11.37
CA HIS A 256 3.83 -11.19 11.95
C HIS A 256 4.81 -11.95 11.05
N ARG A 257 4.75 -11.73 9.75
CA ARG A 257 5.50 -12.47 8.72
C ARG A 257 6.32 -11.55 7.80
N GLY A 258 6.22 -10.24 7.99
CA GLY A 258 7.01 -9.23 7.29
C GLY A 258 6.39 -8.74 5.99
N LEU A 259 7.00 -7.69 5.45
CA LEU A 259 6.57 -7.00 4.24
C LEU A 259 6.40 -7.97 3.06
N GLU A 260 7.29 -8.95 2.92
CA GLU A 260 7.27 -9.89 1.80
C GLU A 260 6.02 -10.77 1.78
N SER A 261 5.48 -11.10 2.96
CA SER A 261 4.23 -11.86 3.06
C SER A 261 3.02 -11.05 2.62
N ALA A 262 3.02 -9.74 2.92
CA ALA A 262 1.96 -8.82 2.50
C ALA A 262 2.04 -8.53 0.99
N ILE A 263 3.25 -8.31 0.46
CA ILE A 263 3.49 -8.21 -1.00
C ILE A 263 2.99 -9.48 -1.70
N ALA A 264 3.37 -10.67 -1.23
CA ALA A 264 2.97 -11.92 -1.87
C ALA A 264 1.44 -12.14 -1.82
N PHE A 265 0.81 -11.81 -0.69
CA PHE A 265 -0.66 -11.87 -0.56
C PHE A 265 -1.35 -10.93 -1.56
N HIS A 266 -0.89 -9.67 -1.65
CA HIS A 266 -1.50 -8.67 -2.53
C HIS A 266 -1.26 -9.04 -3.99
N TRP A 267 -0.01 -9.34 -4.33
CA TRP A 267 0.40 -9.72 -5.68
C TRP A 267 -0.46 -10.84 -6.25
N ILE A 268 -0.73 -11.92 -5.50
CA ILE A 268 -1.56 -13.01 -6.03
C ILE A 268 -3.03 -12.60 -6.25
N GLN A 269 -3.56 -11.61 -5.50
CA GLN A 269 -4.89 -11.04 -5.80
C GLN A 269 -4.90 -10.38 -7.17
N ASP A 270 -3.88 -9.57 -7.45
CA ASP A 270 -3.78 -8.81 -8.70
C ASP A 270 -3.43 -9.69 -9.88
N VAL A 271 -2.61 -10.73 -9.68
CA VAL A 271 -2.37 -11.75 -10.70
C VAL A 271 -3.69 -12.39 -11.11
N ALA A 272 -4.51 -12.82 -10.14
CA ALA A 272 -5.80 -13.43 -10.43
C ALA A 272 -6.74 -12.46 -11.16
N ARG A 273 -6.84 -11.21 -10.67
CA ARG A 273 -7.67 -10.15 -11.29
C ARG A 273 -7.23 -9.83 -12.72
N PHE A 274 -5.93 -9.67 -12.96
CA PHE A 274 -5.41 -9.35 -14.28
C PHE A 274 -5.52 -10.53 -15.22
N LEU A 275 -5.39 -11.76 -14.73
CA LEU A 275 -5.50 -12.97 -15.54
C LEU A 275 -6.92 -13.16 -16.08
N ILE A 276 -7.95 -12.78 -15.33
CA ILE A 276 -9.36 -12.93 -15.73
C ILE A 276 -9.92 -11.72 -16.50
N GLY A 277 -9.10 -10.70 -16.76
CA GLY A 277 -9.47 -9.57 -17.62
C GLY A 277 -10.17 -8.40 -16.93
N PHE A 278 -10.04 -8.32 -15.60
CA PHE A 278 -10.85 -7.47 -14.70
C PHE A 278 -12.32 -7.88 -14.66
#